data_AF-A0A328TTG0-F1
#
_entry.id   AF-A0A328TTG0-F1
#
_cell.length_a   1.000
_cell.length_b   1.000
_cell.length_c   1.000
_cell.angle_alpha   90.00
_cell.angle_beta   90.00
_cell.angle_gamma   90.00
#
_symmetry.space_group_name_H-M   'P 1'
#
loop_
_entity.id
_entity.type
_entity.pdbx_description
1 polymer ?
#
loop_
_entity_poly.entity_id
_entity_poly.type
_entity_poly.pdbx_seq_one_letter_code
_entity_poly.pdbx_strand_id
1 'polypeptide(L)' 'MYYGFTIRKSSRNAFNRSNSYLINKRDVNGCIDNYYGRDFALSEALRTIERLNDGKGYEN' A
#
# COMPACT_ATOMS: atom_id res chain seq x y z
N MET A 1 -17.49 -4.97 6.64
CA MET A 1 -16.50 -4.20 5.85
C MET A 1 -15.38 -5.14 5.45
N TYR A 2 -15.00 -5.23 4.17
CA TYR A 2 -13.93 -6.13 3.71
C TYR A 2 -12.58 -5.41 3.88
N TYR A 3 -11.71 -5.95 4.74
CA TYR A 3 -10.35 -5.44 4.96
C TYR A 3 -9.38 -6.27 4.13
N GLY A 4 -8.65 -5.63 3.23
CA GLY A 4 -7.76 -6.33 2.32
C GLY A 4 -7.31 -5.45 1.15
N PHE A 5 -6.74 -6.10 0.15
CA PHE A 5 -6.29 -5.45 -1.06
C PHE A 5 -6.81 -6.19 -2.30
N THR A 6 -6.99 -5.43 -3.39
CA THR A 6 -7.25 -5.99 -4.71
C THR A 6 -6.03 -5.76 -5.58
N ILE A 7 -5.56 -6.80 -6.27
CA ILE A 7 -4.49 -6.69 -7.27
C ILE A 7 -5.12 -6.77 -8.66
N ARG A 8 -4.81 -5.80 -9.53
CA ARG A 8 -5.23 -5.80 -10.93
C ARG A 8 -4.04 -5.56 -11.83
N LYS A 9 -3.98 -6.25 -12.96
CA LYS A 9 -2.98 -5.95 -13.98
C LYS A 9 -3.26 -4.57 -14.57
N SER A 10 -2.24 -3.71 -14.60
CA SER A 10 -2.37 -2.39 -15.20
C SER A 10 -2.39 -2.49 -16.72
N SER A 11 -3.17 -1.63 -17.37
CA SER A 11 -3.15 -1.49 -18.82
C SER A 11 -1.76 -1.04 -19.27
N ARG A 12 -1.23 -1.70 -20.31
CA ARG A 12 0.09 -1.38 -20.85
C ARG A 12 0.04 0.04 -21.45
N ASN A 13 0.93 0.93 -21.00
CA ASN A 13 0.99 2.31 -21.48
C ASN A 13 2.45 2.73 -21.72
N ALA A 14 2.67 3.92 -22.30
CA ALA A 14 4.01 4.40 -22.66
C ALA A 14 4.99 4.47 -21.47
N PHE A 15 4.47 4.61 -20.25
CA PHE A 15 5.24 4.70 -19.01
C PHE A 15 5.45 3.34 -18.31
N ASN A 16 4.60 2.35 -18.58
CA ASN A 16 4.68 0.98 -18.06
C ASN A 16 4.82 -0.02 -19.22
N ARG A 17 6.05 -0.14 -19.74
CA ARG A 17 6.44 -1.11 -20.79
C ARG A 17 6.49 -2.56 -20.30
N SER A 18 6.55 -2.80 -18.99
CA SER A 18 6.56 -4.12 -18.36
C SER A 18 5.21 -4.44 -17.69
N ASN A 19 4.99 -5.70 -17.29
CA ASN A 19 3.80 -6.08 -16.52
C ASN A 19 3.80 -5.34 -15.18
N SER A 20 3.02 -4.25 -15.07
CA SER A 20 2.77 -3.56 -13.80
C SER A 20 1.40 -3.95 -13.25
N TYR A 21 1.28 -3.91 -11.93
CA TYR A 21 0.03 -4.18 -11.20
C TYR A 21 -0.38 -2.92 -10.46
N LEU A 22 -1.69 -2.65 -10.41
CA LEU A 22 -2.30 -1.69 -9.52
C LEU A 22 -2.85 -2.46 -8.31
N ILE A 23 -2.45 -2.05 -7.12
CA ILE A 23 -2.89 -2.64 -5.86
C ILE A 23 -3.70 -1.57 -5.12
N ASN A 24 -4.98 -1.83 -4.89
CA ASN A 24 -5.85 -0.96 -4.10
C ASN A 24 -6.03 -1.60 -2.73
N LYS A 25 -5.61 -0.90 -1.67
CA LYS A 25 -5.80 -1.38 -0.29
C LYS A 25 -6.84 -0.51 0.41
N ARG A 26 -7.75 -1.14 1.14
CA ARG A 26 -8.73 -0.46 1.97
C ARG A 26 -8.39 -0.64 3.44
N ASP A 27 -8.27 0.46 4.18
CA ASP A 27 -7.99 0.40 5.61
C ASP A 27 -9.26 0.37 6.47
N VAL A 28 -9.06 0.32 7.80
CA VAL A 28 -10.13 0.26 8.80
C VAL A 28 -11.00 1.50 8.85
N ASN A 29 -10.49 2.62 8.34
CA ASN A 29 -11.18 3.91 8.28
C ASN A 29 -11.87 4.12 6.92
N GLY A 30 -11.79 3.14 6.01
CA GLY A 30 -12.35 3.21 4.68
C GLY A 30 -11.50 3.99 3.67
N CYS A 31 -10.30 4.45 4.04
CA CYS A 31 -9.35 5.09 3.13
C CYS A 31 -8.85 4.08 2.09
N ILE A 32 -8.63 4.54 0.86
CA ILE A 32 -8.16 3.71 -0.26
C ILE A 32 -6.76 4.19 -0.68
N ASP A 33 -5.76 3.34 -0.46
CA ASP A 33 -4.40 3.54 -0.92
C ASP A 33 -4.20 2.84 -2.28
N ASN A 34 -3.54 3.52 -3.21
CA ASN A 34 -3.28 3.02 -4.56
C ASN A 34 -1.77 2.86 -4.76
N TYR A 35 -1.32 1.62 -4.98
CA TYR A 35 0.08 1.31 -5.23
C TYR A 35 0.28 0.84 -6.67
N TYR A 36 1.22 1.45 -7.37
CA TYR A 36 1.59 1.06 -8.73
C TYR A 36 2.90 0.25 -8.69
N GLY A 37 2.92 -0.93 -9.30
CA GLY A 37 4.15 -1.72 -9.48
C GLY A 37 4.54 -2.61 -8.28
N ARG A 38 5.86 -2.72 -8.02
CA ARG A 38 6.48 -3.64 -7.04
C ARG A 38 6.50 -3.07 -5.60
N ASP A 39 6.07 -1.82 -5.44
CA ASP A 39 6.35 -1.00 -4.25
C ASP A 39 5.35 -1.18 -3.10
N PHE A 40 4.38 -2.07 -3.27
CA PHE A 40 3.38 -2.37 -2.23
C PHE A 40 4.03 -2.98 -0.97
N ALA A 41 4.88 -4.00 -1.13
CA ALA A 41 5.50 -4.67 0.01
C ALA A 41 6.41 -3.72 0.81
N LEU A 42 7.20 -2.88 0.12
CA LEU A 42 8.08 -1.90 0.77
C LEU A 42 7.27 -0.81 1.48
N SER A 43 6.24 -0.25 0.83
CA SER A 43 5.39 0.76 1.45
C SER A 43 4.66 0.25 2.69
N GLU A 44 4.18 -1.00 2.66
CA GLU A 44 3.52 -1.62 3.81
C GLU A 44 4.50 -1.91 4.96
N ALA A 45 5.76 -2.28 4.64
CA ALA A 45 6.80 -2.44 5.63
C ALA A 45 7.14 -1.12 6.33
N LEU A 46 7.32 -0.03 5.58
CA LEU A 46 7.58 1.31 6.15
C LEU A 46 6.43 1.77 7.05
N ARG A 47 5.19 1.65 6.58
CA ARG A 47 3.99 2.00 7.36
C ARG A 47 3.85 1.17 8.63
N THR A 48 4.29 -0.09 8.61
CA THR A 48 4.36 -0.93 9.81
C THR A 48 5.38 -0.41 10.81
N ILE A 49 6.58 -0.04 10.33
CA ILE A 49 7.63 0.55 11.18
C ILE A 49 7.16 1.86 11.80
N GLU A 50 6.54 2.75 11.01
CA GLU A 50 5.96 4.00 11.51
C GLU A 50 4.95 3.76 12.63
N ARG A 51 4.02 2.80 12.47
CA ARG A 51 3.04 2.44 13.52
C ARG A 51 3.69 1.89 14.79
N LEU A 52 4.74 1.07 14.64
CA LEU A 52 5.49 0.55 15.79
C LEU A 52 6.22 1.68 16.54
N ASN A 53 6.66 2.72 15.82
CA ASN A 53 7.33 3.88 16.40
C ASN A 53 6.33 4.89 17.00
N ASP A 54 5.18 5.13 16.39
CA ASP A 54 4.10 5.99 16.92
C ASP A 54 3.45 5.40 18.19
N GLY A 55 3.50 4.08 18.34
CA GLY A 55 3.09 3.39 19.58
C GLY A 55 4.06 3.57 20.75
N LYS A 56 5.27 4.10 20.51
CA LYS A 56 6.17 4.59 21.55
C LYS A 56 5.88 6.07 21.78
N GLY A 57 4.73 6.33 22.39
CA GLY A 57 4.54 7.57 23.13
C GLY A 57 5.74 7.75 24.05
N TYR A 58 6.38 8.90 23.94
CA TYR A 58 7.41 9.37 24.86
C TYR A 58 6.87 9.30 26.29
N GLU A 59 7.16 8.22 27.00
CA GLU A 59 7.15 8.20 28.46
C GLU A 59 8.36 9.03 28.90
N ASN A 60 8.11 10.33 29.11
CA ASN A 60 8.94 11.18 29.98
C ASN A 60 8.55 10.92 31.43
#